data_AF-A0AAF0DKA5-F1
#
_entry.id   AF-A0AAF0DKA5-F1
#
_cell.length_a   1.000
_cell.length_b   1.000
_cell.length_c   1.000
_cell.angle_alpha   90.00
_cell.angle_beta   90.00
_cell.angle_gamma   90.00
#
_symmetry.space_group_name_H-M   'P 1'
#
loop_
_entity.id
_entity.type
_entity.pdbx_description
1 polymer ?
#
loop_
_entity_poly.entity_id
_entity_poly.type
_entity_poly.pdbx_seq_one_letter_code
_entity_poly.pdbx_strand_id
1 'polypeptide(L)'
;MRLQYAFGIQNSFTSTDAACADQFAKQATQLLNLDDSSWRSLGTYAVDTLRSVYQHRDIGSLLDEVPLANIVQTLSLKIAFQVFFGVVVQDRDKGHLSDLAEEINRIWVASKHGRNCPQYSYEAKLRNALSSIFPDQDINSPAINPLNFILPAYETLWRIVLRVFLDVMFAAKDRCPQWQELMVAFLKCPTKKQFSEQLSTLPGPVSAEFLVLEGLRLYPPTRRIRRAFRFSANKEIEIHEADIEKCHIDPSTWGSDAARFQPHRWAHTTRDQKNSFMPFGSAPYVCPAKSVFGPRMIALILGALIDTIGDGWSVSLDGQRLWDALEGAYLNRDDCQNVRLVKRA
;
A
#
# COMPACT_ATOMS: atom_id res chain seq x y z
N MET A 1 4.39 -1.89 -24.14
CA MET A 1 4.46 -1.47 -22.72
C MET A 1 4.44 -2.71 -21.82
N ARG A 2 5.36 -2.82 -20.84
CA ARG A 2 5.53 -4.03 -20.00
C ARG A 2 4.24 -4.52 -19.33
N LEU A 3 3.54 -3.63 -18.63
CA LEU A 3 2.35 -4.01 -17.85
C LEU A 3 1.15 -4.36 -18.72
N GLN A 4 1.03 -3.72 -19.89
CA GLN A 4 0.02 -4.09 -20.89
C GLN A 4 0.24 -5.53 -21.38
N TYR A 5 1.48 -5.91 -21.66
CA TYR A 5 1.81 -7.26 -22.10
C TYR A 5 1.62 -8.31 -20.98
N ALA A 6 2.07 -8.00 -19.77
CA ALA A 6 2.02 -8.91 -18.62
C ALA A 6 0.61 -9.12 -18.06
N PHE A 7 -0.24 -8.10 -18.07
CA PHE A 7 -1.53 -8.11 -17.38
C PHE A 7 -2.74 -7.82 -18.27
N GLY A 8 -2.54 -7.50 -19.56
CA GLY A 8 -3.64 -7.23 -20.47
C GLY A 8 -4.45 -5.99 -20.08
N ILE A 9 -3.80 -4.93 -19.60
CA ILE A 9 -4.45 -3.70 -19.09
C ILE A 9 -4.17 -2.47 -19.95
N GLN A 10 -5.16 -1.58 -20.04
CA GLN A 10 -5.08 -0.27 -20.65
C GLN A 10 -5.63 0.79 -19.69
N ASN A 11 -4.73 1.50 -19.00
CA ASN A 11 -5.05 2.60 -18.09
C ASN A 11 -4.04 3.75 -18.24
N SER A 12 -4.06 4.72 -17.33
CA SER A 12 -3.13 5.86 -17.33
C SER A 12 -1.65 5.49 -17.22
N PHE A 13 -1.31 4.26 -16.80
CA PHE A 13 0.08 3.77 -16.73
C PHE A 13 0.53 3.08 -18.02
N THR A 14 -0.42 2.66 -18.86
CA THR A 14 -0.16 1.81 -20.04
C THR A 14 -0.75 2.40 -21.32
N SER A 15 -1.08 3.68 -21.33
CA SER A 15 -1.58 4.39 -22.51
C SER A 15 -0.80 5.69 -22.73
N THR A 16 -0.52 6.01 -23.99
CA THR A 16 -0.01 7.33 -24.41
C THR A 16 -1.13 8.26 -24.85
N ASP A 17 -2.38 7.78 -24.87
CA ASP A 17 -3.55 8.59 -25.16
C ASP A 17 -3.98 9.38 -23.93
N ALA A 18 -3.96 10.71 -24.04
CA ALA A 18 -4.33 11.63 -22.99
C ALA A 18 -5.80 11.47 -22.58
N ALA A 19 -6.71 11.20 -23.53
CA ALA A 19 -8.13 11.03 -23.24
C ALA A 19 -8.36 9.78 -22.37
N CYS A 20 -7.73 8.66 -22.74
CA CYS A 20 -7.71 7.43 -21.95
C CYS A 20 -7.16 7.66 -20.53
N ALA A 21 -6.03 8.36 -20.40
CA ALA A 21 -5.42 8.65 -19.10
C ALA A 21 -6.32 9.54 -18.22
N ASP A 22 -6.91 10.58 -18.79
CA ASP A 22 -7.82 11.50 -18.11
C ASP A 22 -9.12 10.81 -17.68
N GLN A 23 -9.69 9.97 -18.54
CA GLN A 23 -10.88 9.18 -18.22
C GLN A 23 -10.62 8.24 -17.05
N PHE A 24 -9.52 7.50 -17.07
CA PHE A 24 -9.14 6.61 -15.97
C PHE A 24 -8.94 7.40 -14.67
N ALA A 25 -8.23 8.54 -14.71
CA ALA A 25 -8.01 9.36 -13.54
C ALA A 25 -9.32 9.92 -12.95
N LYS A 26 -10.26 10.33 -13.80
CA LYS A 26 -11.61 10.78 -13.39
C LYS A 26 -12.40 9.65 -12.75
N GLN A 27 -12.46 8.48 -13.38
CA GLN A 27 -13.14 7.30 -12.83
C GLN A 27 -12.56 6.88 -11.48
N ALA A 28 -11.23 6.79 -11.37
CA ALA A 28 -10.56 6.50 -10.12
C ALA A 28 -10.93 7.55 -9.05
N THR A 29 -10.84 8.84 -9.37
CA THR A 29 -11.17 9.92 -8.41
C THR A 29 -12.61 9.82 -7.89
N GLN A 30 -13.56 9.48 -8.75
CA GLN A 30 -14.97 9.29 -8.37
C GLN A 30 -15.14 8.11 -7.40
N LEU A 31 -14.54 6.95 -7.70
CA LEU A 31 -14.62 5.75 -6.85
C LEU A 31 -13.96 5.95 -5.48
N LEU A 32 -12.94 6.82 -5.40
CA LEU A 32 -12.23 7.12 -4.16
C LEU A 32 -12.93 8.16 -3.27
N ASN A 33 -14.00 8.79 -3.76
CA ASN A 33 -14.75 9.81 -3.03
C ASN A 33 -15.78 9.16 -2.08
N LEU A 34 -15.28 8.64 -0.97
CA LEU A 34 -16.07 7.93 0.03
C LEU A 34 -16.67 8.90 1.07
N ASP A 35 -17.93 8.68 1.40
CA ASP A 35 -18.62 9.36 2.50
C ASP A 35 -18.27 8.77 3.87
N ASP A 36 -18.68 9.45 4.94
CA ASP A 36 -18.37 9.02 6.32
C ASP A 36 -18.99 7.65 6.67
N SER A 37 -20.10 7.26 6.03
CA SER A 37 -20.71 5.95 6.24
C SER A 37 -19.86 4.84 5.63
N SER A 38 -19.41 5.02 4.38
CA SER A 38 -18.52 4.10 3.68
C SER A 38 -17.19 3.92 4.40
N TRP A 39 -16.61 5.00 4.93
CA TRP A 39 -15.39 4.90 5.75
C TRP A 39 -15.57 4.04 7.00
N ARG A 40 -16.69 4.18 7.71
CA ARG A 40 -17.00 3.35 8.89
C ARG A 40 -17.23 1.90 8.49
N SER A 41 -18.00 1.65 7.42
CA SER A 41 -18.24 0.31 6.89
C SER A 41 -16.95 -0.40 6.47
N LEU A 42 -16.01 0.33 5.86
CA LEU A 42 -14.68 -0.20 5.52
C LEU A 42 -13.84 -0.53 6.77
N GLY A 43 -13.93 0.29 7.82
CA GLY A 43 -13.29 0.01 9.11
C GLY A 43 -13.79 -1.30 9.73
N THR A 44 -15.12 -1.46 9.80
CA THR A 44 -15.76 -2.70 10.27
C THR A 44 -15.35 -3.89 9.41
N TYR A 45 -15.42 -3.75 8.09
CA TYR A 45 -15.03 -4.81 7.16
C TYR A 45 -13.56 -5.23 7.31
N ALA A 46 -12.66 -4.28 7.55
CA ALA A 46 -11.25 -4.57 7.76
C ALA A 46 -11.03 -5.40 9.03
N VAL A 47 -11.67 -5.03 10.14
CA VAL A 47 -11.61 -5.76 11.41
C VAL A 47 -12.20 -7.15 11.28
N ASP A 48 -13.38 -7.28 10.67
CA ASP A 48 -14.04 -8.58 10.48
C ASP A 48 -13.21 -9.50 9.57
N THR A 49 -12.61 -8.94 8.52
CA THR A 49 -11.69 -9.68 7.64
C THR A 49 -10.49 -10.22 8.44
N LEU A 50 -9.87 -9.39 9.28
CA LEU A 50 -8.74 -9.82 10.10
C LEU A 50 -9.19 -10.88 11.11
N ARG A 51 -10.29 -10.65 11.85
CA ARG A 51 -10.81 -11.61 12.82
C ARG A 51 -11.12 -12.97 12.20
N SER A 52 -11.70 -13.01 11.00
CA SER A 52 -11.91 -14.29 10.28
C SER A 52 -10.58 -15.01 9.98
N VAL A 53 -9.56 -14.27 9.55
CA VAL A 53 -8.21 -14.84 9.29
C VAL A 53 -7.57 -15.35 10.57
N TYR A 54 -7.80 -14.69 11.72
CA TYR A 54 -7.28 -15.09 13.03
C TYR A 54 -8.06 -16.27 13.65
N GLN A 55 -9.40 -16.21 13.69
CA GLN A 55 -10.25 -17.24 14.30
C GLN A 55 -10.17 -18.60 13.58
N HIS A 56 -9.97 -18.61 12.26
CA HIS A 56 -9.76 -19.87 11.54
C HIS A 56 -8.38 -20.51 11.79
N ARG A 57 -7.43 -19.79 12.40
CA ARG A 57 -6.13 -20.35 12.80
C ARG A 57 -6.14 -20.92 14.23
N ASP A 58 -7.08 -20.50 15.07
CA ASP A 58 -7.23 -20.96 16.46
C ASP A 58 -7.78 -22.41 16.59
N ILE A 59 -8.39 -22.97 15.54
CA ILE A 59 -9.08 -24.28 15.62
C ILE A 59 -8.14 -25.48 15.32
N GLY A 60 -6.83 -25.27 15.11
CA GLY A 60 -5.93 -26.44 15.04
C GLY A 60 -4.49 -26.27 14.56
N SER A 61 -3.93 -25.05 14.40
CA SER A 61 -2.52 -24.96 13.98
C SER A 61 -1.55 -24.86 15.16
N LEU A 62 -0.72 -25.89 15.32
CA LEU A 62 0.56 -25.94 16.05
C LEU A 62 1.61 -24.92 15.55
N LEU A 63 1.22 -23.86 14.83
CA LEU A 63 2.15 -22.91 14.22
C LEU A 63 2.32 -21.70 15.12
N ASP A 64 3.48 -21.61 15.76
CA ASP A 64 3.95 -20.44 16.50
C ASP A 64 4.17 -19.21 15.60
N GLU A 65 4.05 -19.36 14.28
CA GLU A 65 4.30 -18.31 13.30
C GLU A 65 3.17 -18.09 12.28
N VAL A 66 2.94 -16.82 11.93
CA VAL A 66 1.91 -16.38 10.98
C VAL A 66 2.53 -15.46 9.91
N PRO A 67 2.34 -15.72 8.60
CA PRO A 67 2.89 -14.87 7.53
C PRO A 67 2.17 -13.52 7.49
N LEU A 68 2.79 -12.48 8.01
CA LEU A 68 2.21 -11.14 8.12
C LEU A 68 1.92 -10.54 6.74
N ALA A 69 2.84 -10.74 5.78
CA ALA A 69 2.68 -10.27 4.41
C ALA A 69 1.35 -10.75 3.79
N ASN A 70 1.02 -12.03 3.95
CA ASN A 70 -0.20 -12.62 3.41
C ASN A 70 -1.46 -12.00 4.04
N ILE A 71 -1.42 -11.70 5.35
CA ILE A 71 -2.53 -11.03 6.04
C ILE A 71 -2.75 -9.64 5.46
N VAL A 72 -1.69 -8.83 5.37
CA VAL A 72 -1.79 -7.43 4.91
C VAL A 72 -2.18 -7.38 3.43
N GLN A 73 -1.66 -8.29 2.60
CA GLN A 73 -2.04 -8.44 1.19
C GLN A 73 -3.51 -8.80 1.03
N THR A 74 -3.98 -9.84 1.73
CA THR A 74 -5.37 -10.30 1.68
C THR A 74 -6.32 -9.17 2.05
N LEU A 75 -6.02 -8.46 3.14
CA LEU A 75 -6.81 -7.32 3.60
C LEU A 75 -6.82 -6.18 2.57
N SER A 76 -5.64 -5.80 2.06
CA SER A 76 -5.52 -4.73 1.07
C SER A 76 -6.27 -5.05 -0.23
N LEU A 77 -6.21 -6.30 -0.68
CA LEU A 77 -6.89 -6.76 -1.90
C LEU A 77 -8.41 -6.75 -1.72
N LYS A 78 -8.91 -7.27 -0.58
CA LYS A 78 -10.34 -7.23 -0.23
C LYS A 78 -10.89 -5.81 -0.16
N ILE A 79 -10.13 -4.89 0.45
CA ILE A 79 -10.50 -3.47 0.48
C ILE A 79 -10.53 -2.87 -0.92
N ALA A 80 -9.54 -3.17 -1.77
CA ALA A 80 -9.56 -2.71 -3.15
C ALA A 80 -10.80 -3.24 -3.90
N PHE A 81 -11.22 -4.48 -3.66
CA PHE A 81 -12.42 -5.04 -4.29
C PHE A 81 -13.70 -4.33 -3.85
N GLN A 82 -13.83 -4.09 -2.55
CA GLN A 82 -14.98 -3.36 -2.03
C GLN A 82 -15.03 -1.93 -2.57
N VAL A 83 -13.90 -1.21 -2.59
CA VAL A 83 -13.85 0.19 -3.01
C VAL A 83 -14.09 0.36 -4.52
N PHE A 84 -13.41 -0.42 -5.35
CA PHE A 84 -13.45 -0.21 -6.80
C PHE A 84 -14.58 -0.96 -7.51
N PHE A 85 -15.12 -2.01 -6.89
CA PHE A 85 -16.07 -2.91 -7.55
C PHE A 85 -17.31 -3.20 -6.70
N GLY A 86 -17.39 -2.72 -5.45
CA GLY A 86 -18.49 -3.06 -4.54
C GLY A 86 -18.54 -4.56 -4.18
N VAL A 87 -17.45 -5.31 -4.46
CA VAL A 87 -17.40 -6.75 -4.25
C VAL A 87 -16.93 -7.05 -2.84
N VAL A 88 -17.80 -7.70 -2.05
CA VAL A 88 -17.44 -8.28 -0.75
C VAL A 88 -17.08 -9.74 -0.96
N VAL A 89 -15.79 -10.05 -0.88
CA VAL A 89 -15.28 -11.42 -1.10
C VAL A 89 -15.79 -12.35 -0.01
N GLN A 90 -16.55 -13.36 -0.41
CA GLN A 90 -17.13 -14.36 0.49
C GLN A 90 -16.12 -15.48 0.77
N ASP A 91 -16.40 -16.29 1.79
CA ASP A 91 -15.53 -17.40 2.18
C ASP A 91 -15.31 -18.44 1.08
N ARG A 92 -16.33 -18.68 0.25
CA ARG A 92 -16.24 -19.57 -0.92
C ARG A 92 -15.22 -19.10 -1.96
N ASP A 93 -14.90 -17.81 -1.99
CA ASP A 93 -14.00 -17.19 -2.97
C ASP A 93 -12.56 -17.10 -2.42
N LYS A 94 -12.30 -17.56 -1.18
CA LYS A 94 -10.98 -17.49 -0.53
C LYS A 94 -9.87 -18.14 -1.36
N GLY A 95 -10.14 -19.29 -1.99
CA GLY A 95 -9.18 -19.97 -2.86
C GLY A 95 -8.77 -19.11 -4.06
N HIS A 96 -9.76 -18.59 -4.78
CA HIS A 96 -9.52 -17.72 -5.95
C HIS A 96 -8.86 -16.39 -5.58
N LEU A 97 -9.17 -15.83 -4.40
CA LEU A 97 -8.50 -14.63 -3.90
C LEU A 97 -7.00 -14.87 -3.66
N SER A 98 -6.66 -16.01 -3.06
CA SER A 98 -5.27 -16.40 -2.82
C SER A 98 -4.53 -16.61 -4.13
N ASP A 99 -5.13 -17.33 -5.08
CA ASP A 99 -4.57 -17.53 -6.42
C ASP A 99 -4.33 -16.19 -7.12
N LEU A 100 -5.30 -15.27 -7.06
CA LEU A 100 -5.19 -13.97 -7.70
C LEU A 100 -4.04 -13.13 -7.11
N ALA A 101 -3.91 -13.08 -5.78
CA ALA A 101 -2.83 -12.34 -5.12
C ALA A 101 -1.44 -12.92 -5.45
N GLU A 102 -1.32 -14.25 -5.42
CA GLU A 102 -0.09 -14.99 -5.73
C GLU A 102 0.34 -14.73 -7.18
N GLU A 103 -0.59 -14.91 -8.13
CA GLU A 103 -0.31 -14.74 -9.56
C GLU A 103 0.02 -13.28 -9.92
N ILE A 104 -0.67 -12.30 -9.32
CA ILE A 104 -0.33 -10.89 -9.50
C ILE A 104 1.12 -10.63 -9.08
N ASN A 105 1.53 -11.08 -7.89
CA ASN A 105 2.89 -10.84 -7.40
C ASN A 105 3.93 -11.61 -8.26
N ARG A 106 3.66 -12.87 -8.63
CA ARG A 106 4.53 -13.68 -9.49
C ARG A 106 4.78 -12.98 -10.83
N ILE A 107 3.70 -12.58 -11.51
CA ILE A 107 3.78 -11.91 -12.82
C ILE A 107 4.42 -10.53 -12.68
N TRP A 108 4.12 -9.79 -11.62
CA TRP A 108 4.72 -8.48 -11.36
C TRP A 108 6.24 -8.57 -11.25
N VAL A 109 6.76 -9.52 -10.47
CA VAL A 109 8.20 -9.78 -10.32
C VAL A 109 8.79 -10.22 -11.65
N ALA A 110 8.23 -11.26 -12.28
CA ALA A 110 8.74 -11.81 -13.53
C ALA A 110 8.77 -10.77 -14.66
N SER A 111 7.78 -9.87 -14.73
CA SER A 111 7.70 -8.83 -15.77
C SER A 111 8.90 -7.86 -15.76
N LYS A 112 9.56 -7.69 -14.60
CA LYS A 112 10.74 -6.82 -14.48
C LYS A 112 11.96 -7.39 -15.23
N HIS A 113 11.96 -8.68 -15.54
CA HIS A 113 13.05 -9.37 -16.25
C HIS A 113 12.71 -9.50 -17.74
N GLY A 114 13.14 -8.52 -18.53
CA GLY A 114 12.62 -8.28 -19.89
C GLY A 114 12.68 -9.43 -20.91
N ARG A 115 13.52 -10.46 -20.72
CA ARG A 115 13.57 -11.63 -21.63
C ARG A 115 12.50 -12.69 -21.36
N ASN A 116 11.95 -12.73 -20.15
CA ASN A 116 10.97 -13.73 -19.70
C ASN A 116 9.70 -13.06 -19.15
N CYS A 117 9.32 -11.91 -19.71
CA CYS A 117 8.10 -11.24 -19.28
C CYS A 117 6.91 -12.17 -19.57
N PRO A 118 6.08 -12.52 -18.56
CA PRO A 118 4.88 -13.30 -18.79
C PRO A 118 3.93 -12.55 -19.73
N GLN A 119 3.10 -13.29 -20.48
CA GLN A 119 2.10 -12.71 -21.38
C GLN A 119 0.71 -13.07 -20.89
N TYR A 120 -0.12 -12.07 -20.64
CA TYR A 120 -1.44 -12.22 -20.03
C TYR A 120 -2.29 -13.34 -20.63
N SER A 121 -2.30 -13.48 -21.96
CA SER A 121 -3.11 -14.49 -22.66
C SER A 121 -2.74 -15.94 -22.30
N TYR A 122 -1.51 -16.20 -21.84
CA TYR A 122 -1.03 -17.52 -21.44
C TYR A 122 -1.17 -17.78 -19.92
N GLU A 123 -1.53 -16.77 -19.12
CA GLU A 123 -1.62 -16.90 -17.66
C GLU A 123 -2.99 -17.44 -17.21
N ALA A 124 -3.24 -18.74 -17.47
CA ALA A 124 -4.53 -19.37 -17.22
C ALA A 124 -4.97 -19.30 -15.75
N LYS A 125 -4.06 -19.48 -14.78
CA LYS A 125 -4.39 -19.43 -13.34
C LYS A 125 -4.87 -18.03 -12.93
N LEU A 126 -4.17 -16.97 -13.37
CA LEU A 126 -4.58 -15.58 -13.16
C LEU A 126 -5.97 -15.32 -13.76
N ARG A 127 -6.17 -15.70 -15.03
CA ARG A 127 -7.40 -15.46 -15.76
C ARG A 127 -8.59 -16.21 -15.14
N ASN A 128 -8.41 -17.46 -14.75
CA ASN A 128 -9.45 -18.25 -14.09
C ASN A 128 -9.84 -17.62 -12.74
N ALA A 129 -8.86 -17.20 -11.93
CA ALA A 129 -9.15 -16.51 -10.67
C ALA A 129 -9.91 -15.19 -10.89
N LEU A 130 -9.53 -14.40 -11.89
CA LEU A 130 -10.23 -13.17 -12.26
C LEU A 130 -11.67 -13.44 -12.73
N SER A 131 -11.89 -14.41 -13.63
CA SER A 131 -13.24 -14.75 -14.11
C SER A 131 -14.14 -15.31 -13.01
N SER A 132 -13.59 -16.05 -12.04
CA SER A 132 -14.36 -16.52 -10.89
C SER A 132 -14.83 -15.36 -10.00
N ILE A 133 -13.99 -14.35 -9.78
CA ILE A 133 -14.30 -13.21 -8.89
C ILE A 133 -15.15 -12.15 -9.62
N PHE A 134 -14.94 -11.97 -10.92
CA PHE A 134 -15.61 -10.98 -11.76
C PHE A 134 -16.28 -11.64 -12.98
N PRO A 135 -17.33 -12.47 -12.78
CA PRO A 135 -17.95 -13.24 -13.86
C PRO A 135 -18.61 -12.37 -14.93
N ASP A 136 -19.09 -11.17 -14.55
CA ASP A 136 -19.80 -10.25 -15.45
C ASP A 136 -18.87 -9.26 -16.18
N GLN A 137 -17.55 -9.33 -15.94
CA GLN A 137 -16.57 -8.43 -16.55
C GLN A 137 -15.85 -9.12 -17.71
N ASP A 138 -15.70 -8.44 -18.84
CA ASP A 138 -14.84 -8.93 -19.93
C ASP A 138 -13.36 -8.70 -19.57
N ILE A 139 -12.77 -9.70 -18.93
CA ILE A 139 -11.37 -9.70 -18.52
C ILE A 139 -10.37 -9.70 -19.70
N ASN A 140 -10.82 -9.94 -20.93
CA ASN A 140 -9.94 -9.94 -22.11
C ASN A 140 -9.94 -8.58 -22.82
N SER A 141 -10.88 -7.69 -22.49
CA SER A 141 -10.88 -6.31 -22.99
C SER A 141 -9.98 -5.42 -22.12
N PRO A 142 -8.85 -4.91 -22.67
CA PRO A 142 -7.85 -4.21 -21.85
C PRO A 142 -8.36 -2.96 -21.15
N ALA A 143 -9.34 -2.26 -21.71
CA ALA A 143 -9.88 -1.01 -21.18
C ALA A 143 -10.79 -1.22 -19.96
N ILE A 144 -11.41 -2.40 -19.82
CA ILE A 144 -12.34 -2.72 -18.73
C ILE A 144 -11.87 -3.88 -17.84
N ASN A 145 -10.67 -4.43 -18.12
CA ASN A 145 -10.05 -5.44 -17.28
C ASN A 145 -9.97 -4.96 -15.81
N PRO A 146 -10.50 -5.71 -14.82
CA PRO A 146 -10.45 -5.33 -13.40
C PRO A 146 -9.03 -5.04 -12.88
N LEU A 147 -8.00 -5.65 -13.48
CA LEU A 147 -6.60 -5.39 -13.15
C LEU A 147 -6.19 -3.93 -13.32
N ASN A 148 -6.92 -3.13 -14.12
CA ASN A 148 -6.68 -1.70 -14.27
C ASN A 148 -6.74 -0.95 -12.94
N PHE A 149 -7.63 -1.34 -12.02
CA PHE A 149 -7.76 -0.75 -10.69
C PHE A 149 -7.08 -1.58 -9.61
N ILE A 150 -7.14 -2.92 -9.72
CA ILE A 150 -6.56 -3.81 -8.72
C ILE A 150 -5.06 -3.58 -8.58
N LEU A 151 -4.29 -3.61 -9.69
CA LEU A 151 -2.84 -3.47 -9.65
C LEU A 151 -2.36 -2.19 -8.95
N PRO A 152 -2.81 -0.97 -9.36
CA PRO A 152 -2.36 0.25 -8.70
C PRO A 152 -2.93 0.47 -7.31
N ALA A 153 -4.04 -0.17 -6.93
CA ALA A 153 -4.60 -0.05 -5.58
C ALA A 153 -3.92 -1.01 -4.59
N TYR A 154 -3.68 -2.26 -5.01
CA TYR A 154 -3.18 -3.33 -4.17
C TYR A 154 -1.65 -3.25 -3.96
N GLU A 155 -0.86 -3.27 -5.04
CA GLU A 155 0.61 -3.47 -4.97
C GLU A 155 1.35 -2.37 -4.20
N THR A 156 0.79 -1.16 -4.21
CA THR A 156 1.34 0.00 -3.52
C THR A 156 0.89 0.08 -2.07
N LEU A 157 -0.34 -0.35 -1.75
CA LEU A 157 -0.97 -0.15 -0.45
C LEU A 157 -0.45 -1.13 0.61
N TRP A 158 -0.38 -2.43 0.28
CA TRP A 158 -0.05 -3.44 1.30
C TRP A 158 1.37 -3.25 1.86
N ARG A 159 2.30 -2.77 1.04
CA ARG A 159 3.72 -2.61 1.45
C ARG A 159 3.93 -1.44 2.38
N ILE A 160 3.30 -0.30 2.09
CA ILE A 160 3.37 0.86 2.99
C ILE A 160 2.68 0.55 4.31
N VAL A 161 1.51 -0.11 4.27
CA VAL A 161 0.82 -0.56 5.48
C VAL A 161 1.71 -1.49 6.29
N LEU A 162 2.30 -2.52 5.67
CA LEU A 162 3.17 -3.45 6.39
C LEU A 162 4.35 -2.73 7.04
N ARG A 163 5.01 -1.81 6.33
CA ARG A 163 6.17 -1.09 6.86
C ARG A 163 5.82 -0.18 8.03
N VAL A 164 4.77 0.63 7.89
CA VAL A 164 4.34 1.51 8.99
C VAL A 164 3.81 0.71 10.18
N PHE A 165 3.17 -0.44 9.92
CA PHE A 165 2.76 -1.35 10.98
C PHE A 165 3.98 -1.84 11.77
N LEU A 166 5.07 -2.23 11.11
CA LEU A 166 6.30 -2.64 11.79
C LEU A 166 6.89 -1.53 12.66
N ASP A 167 6.94 -0.30 12.15
CA ASP A 167 7.43 0.85 12.91
C ASP A 167 6.57 1.14 14.14
N VAL A 168 5.25 1.18 14.00
CA VAL A 168 4.31 1.56 15.07
C VAL A 168 4.11 0.43 16.09
N MET A 169 3.99 -0.82 15.66
CA MET A 169 3.69 -1.94 16.55
C MET A 169 4.91 -2.55 17.23
N PHE A 170 6.09 -2.46 16.61
CA PHE A 170 7.28 -3.14 17.12
C PHE A 170 8.41 -2.16 17.38
N ALA A 171 8.82 -1.36 16.38
CA ALA A 171 10.02 -0.54 16.50
C ALA A 171 9.86 0.59 17.53
N ALA A 172 8.70 1.23 17.58
CA ALA A 172 8.41 2.38 18.43
C ALA A 172 7.56 2.07 19.66
N LYS A 173 7.12 0.82 19.84
CA LYS A 173 6.13 0.44 20.86
C LYS A 173 6.50 0.92 22.27
N ASP A 174 7.73 0.67 22.69
CA ASP A 174 8.17 1.02 24.05
C ASP A 174 8.49 2.51 24.20
N ARG A 175 8.85 3.19 23.09
CA ARG A 175 9.19 4.62 23.09
C ARG A 175 7.95 5.51 22.98
N CYS A 176 6.94 5.08 22.23
CA CYS A 176 5.78 5.87 21.83
C CYS A 176 4.49 5.01 21.74
N PRO A 177 4.03 4.40 22.84
CA PRO A 177 2.83 3.55 22.84
C PRO A 177 1.57 4.28 22.35
N GLN A 178 1.51 5.61 22.53
CA GLN A 178 0.40 6.45 22.11
C GLN A 178 0.18 6.45 20.58
N TRP A 179 1.19 6.06 19.80
CA TRP A 179 1.02 5.95 18.35
C TRP A 179 0.02 4.86 17.96
N GLN A 180 -0.05 3.76 18.71
CA GLN A 180 -1.03 2.71 18.49
C GLN A 180 -2.44 3.21 18.81
N GLU A 181 -2.59 3.95 19.91
CA GLU A 181 -3.85 4.56 20.33
C GLU A 181 -4.41 5.53 19.28
N LEU A 182 -3.54 6.36 18.66
CA LEU A 182 -3.93 7.26 17.57
C LEU A 182 -4.54 6.51 16.37
N MET A 183 -3.93 5.39 15.99
CA MET A 183 -4.39 4.60 14.84
C MET A 183 -5.70 3.87 15.15
N VAL A 184 -5.84 3.33 16.36
CA VAL A 184 -7.09 2.71 16.84
C VAL A 184 -8.21 3.75 16.99
N ALA A 185 -7.90 4.95 17.47
CA ALA A 185 -8.86 6.05 17.54
C ALA A 185 -9.35 6.47 16.15
N PHE A 186 -8.44 6.55 15.16
CA PHE A 186 -8.82 6.80 13.78
C PHE A 186 -9.67 5.68 13.18
N LEU A 187 -9.35 4.40 13.44
CA LEU A 187 -10.20 3.27 13.03
C LEU A 187 -11.64 3.42 13.54
N LYS A 188 -11.81 3.77 14.82
CA LYS A 188 -13.12 3.92 15.46
C LYS A 188 -13.90 5.12 14.93
N CYS A 189 -13.21 6.19 14.56
CA CYS A 189 -13.81 7.41 14.03
C CYS A 189 -13.02 7.90 12.80
N PRO A 190 -13.22 7.30 11.61
CA PRO A 190 -12.35 7.52 10.44
C PRO A 190 -12.67 8.82 9.71
N THR A 191 -12.77 9.93 10.43
CA THR A 191 -13.07 11.27 9.91
C THR A 191 -11.78 12.05 9.62
N LYS A 192 -11.87 13.07 8.76
CA LYS A 192 -10.73 13.98 8.52
C LYS A 192 -10.25 14.64 9.80
N LYS A 193 -11.17 15.05 10.68
CA LYS A 193 -10.84 15.68 11.97
C LYS A 193 -9.98 14.76 12.83
N GLN A 194 -10.44 13.52 13.04
CA GLN A 194 -9.70 12.53 13.83
C GLN A 194 -8.33 12.19 13.22
N PHE A 195 -8.23 12.16 11.89
CA PHE A 195 -6.97 11.88 11.18
C PHE A 195 -5.89 12.93 11.49
N SER A 196 -6.29 14.21 11.50
CA SER A 196 -5.39 15.35 11.73
C SER A 196 -5.26 15.74 13.22
N GLU A 197 -6.05 15.15 14.11
CA GLU A 197 -6.05 15.46 15.54
C GLU A 197 -4.66 15.17 16.13
N GLN A 198 -4.04 16.17 16.74
CA GLN A 198 -2.69 16.08 17.28
C GLN A 198 -2.71 15.77 18.77
N LEU A 199 -1.98 14.74 19.16
CA LEU A 199 -1.63 14.49 20.54
C LEU A 199 -0.31 15.20 20.85
N SER A 200 -0.28 15.98 21.92
CA SER A 200 0.96 16.56 22.44
C SER A 200 1.81 15.46 23.08
N THR A 201 2.90 15.07 22.43
CA THR A 201 3.84 14.06 22.92
C THR A 201 5.25 14.64 23.01
N LEU A 202 6.17 13.96 23.71
CA LEU A 202 7.60 14.20 23.55
C LEU A 202 8.12 13.28 22.44
N PRO A 203 8.92 13.77 21.47
CA PRO A 203 9.56 15.09 21.39
C PRO A 203 8.73 16.21 20.73
N GLY A 204 7.53 15.93 20.22
CA GLY A 204 6.64 16.94 19.63
C GLY A 204 5.24 16.40 19.34
N PRO A 205 4.32 17.21 18.82
CA PRO A 205 2.96 16.77 18.52
C PRO A 205 2.93 15.73 17.38
N VAL A 206 2.06 14.74 17.51
CA VAL A 206 1.89 13.65 16.54
C VAL A 206 0.40 13.38 16.30
N SER A 207 0.05 13.02 15.07
CA SER A 207 -1.30 12.59 14.66
C SER A 207 -1.23 11.30 13.83
N ALA A 208 -2.37 10.66 13.57
CA ALA A 208 -2.46 9.54 12.63
C ALA A 208 -1.97 9.95 11.23
N GLU A 209 -2.28 11.19 10.81
CA GLU A 209 -1.76 11.77 9.58
C GLU A 209 -0.22 11.82 9.56
N PHE A 210 0.41 12.29 10.63
CA PHE A 210 1.87 12.40 10.68
C PHE A 210 2.57 11.04 10.65
N LEU A 211 1.98 10.02 11.28
CA LEU A 211 2.47 8.64 11.20
C LEU A 211 2.44 8.14 9.75
N VAL A 212 1.34 8.38 9.04
CA VAL A 212 1.21 7.96 7.64
C VAL A 212 2.12 8.76 6.71
N LEU A 213 2.23 10.08 6.88
CA LEU A 213 3.11 10.92 6.08
C LEU A 213 4.59 10.52 6.24
N GLU A 214 5.00 10.19 7.46
CA GLU A 214 6.37 9.71 7.72
C GLU A 214 6.62 8.35 7.07
N GLY A 215 5.64 7.44 7.15
CA GLY A 215 5.68 6.20 6.42
C GLY A 215 5.82 6.41 4.91
N LEU A 216 5.02 7.29 4.32
CA LEU A 216 5.05 7.58 2.88
C LEU A 216 6.36 8.23 2.44
N ARG A 217 7.05 8.92 3.35
CA ARG A 217 8.38 9.51 3.11
C ARG A 217 9.46 8.42 3.12
N LEU A 218 9.47 7.56 4.13
CA LEU A 218 10.49 6.52 4.23
C LEU A 218 10.27 5.36 3.25
N TYR A 219 9.02 5.07 2.93
CA TYR A 219 8.62 3.91 2.13
C TYR A 219 7.71 4.32 0.96
N PRO A 220 8.17 5.23 0.08
CA PRO A 220 7.33 5.73 -1.01
C PRO A 220 6.94 4.58 -1.94
N PRO A 221 5.63 4.38 -2.23
CA PRO A 221 5.20 3.26 -3.07
C PRO A 221 5.80 3.27 -4.49
N THR A 222 6.11 4.48 -4.97
CA THR A 222 6.81 4.75 -6.23
C THR A 222 8.18 5.36 -5.96
N ARG A 223 9.25 4.58 -6.11
CA ARG A 223 10.64 5.03 -5.86
C ARG A 223 11.24 5.85 -7.00
N ARG A 224 10.78 5.60 -8.23
CA ARG A 224 11.26 6.26 -9.45
C ARG A 224 10.11 6.69 -10.32
N ILE A 225 10.19 7.91 -10.83
CA ILE A 225 9.25 8.44 -11.81
C ILE A 225 10.03 8.72 -13.08
N ARG A 226 9.71 8.01 -14.15
CA ARG A 226 10.33 8.19 -15.47
C ARG A 226 9.42 9.00 -16.38
N ARG A 227 10.00 9.87 -17.19
CA ARG A 227 9.31 10.68 -18.19
C ARG A 227 10.12 10.68 -19.48
N ALA A 228 9.41 10.54 -20.60
CA ALA A 228 9.97 10.65 -21.93
C ALA A 228 9.67 12.05 -22.47
N PHE A 229 10.70 12.75 -22.94
CA PHE A 229 10.62 14.09 -23.49
C PHE A 229 11.03 14.08 -24.95
N ARG A 230 10.36 14.89 -25.76
CA ARG A 230 10.77 15.21 -27.12
C ARG A 230 10.93 16.72 -27.20
N PHE A 231 12.17 17.18 -27.23
CA PHE A 231 12.49 18.60 -27.26
C PHE A 231 12.39 19.15 -28.68
N SER A 232 12.04 20.41 -28.85
CA SER A 232 11.95 21.03 -30.18
C SER A 232 13.29 21.02 -30.94
N ALA A 233 14.40 21.07 -30.20
CA ALA A 233 15.76 21.06 -30.74
C ALA A 233 16.28 19.65 -31.09
N ASN A 234 15.67 18.58 -30.58
CA ASN A 234 16.14 17.21 -30.78
C ASN A 234 14.95 16.27 -31.11
N LYS A 235 15.00 15.59 -32.25
CA LYS A 235 13.95 14.64 -32.64
C LYS A 235 13.99 13.33 -31.84
N GLU A 236 15.10 13.05 -31.16
CA GLU A 236 15.23 11.88 -30.30
C GLU A 236 14.41 12.02 -29.00
N ILE A 237 13.97 10.88 -28.47
CA ILE A 237 13.24 10.82 -27.21
C ILE A 237 14.26 10.68 -26.08
N GLU A 238 14.27 11.65 -25.17
CA GLU A 238 15.09 11.60 -23.96
C GLU A 238 14.27 11.06 -22.79
N ILE A 239 14.83 10.11 -22.03
CA ILE A 239 14.19 9.56 -20.83
C ILE A 239 14.90 10.13 -19.61
N HIS A 240 14.15 10.87 -18.79
CA HIS A 240 14.62 11.39 -17.50
C HIS A 240 13.95 10.63 -16.36
N GLU A 241 14.70 10.39 -15.28
CA GLU A 241 14.25 9.68 -14.08
C GLU A 241 14.40 10.55 -12.84
N ALA A 242 13.31 10.75 -12.10
CA ALA A 242 13.33 11.35 -10.77
C ALA A 242 13.46 10.25 -9.70
N ASP A 243 14.41 10.43 -8.80
CA ASP A 243 14.69 9.54 -7.66
C ASP A 243 13.91 9.98 -6.43
N ILE A 244 12.67 9.51 -6.31
CA ILE A 244 11.73 9.92 -5.26
C ILE A 244 12.24 9.54 -3.88
N GLU A 245 12.72 8.30 -3.74
CA GLU A 245 13.29 7.80 -2.49
C GLU A 245 14.53 8.62 -2.10
N LYS A 246 15.42 8.89 -3.07
CA LYS A 246 16.50 9.90 -3.05
C LYS A 246 16.09 11.16 -2.31
N CYS A 247 15.10 11.84 -2.89
CA CYS A 247 14.60 13.12 -2.38
C CYS A 247 13.98 13.00 -0.98
N HIS A 248 13.39 11.86 -0.62
CA HIS A 248 12.67 11.70 0.64
C HIS A 248 13.58 11.38 1.82
N ILE A 249 14.79 10.87 1.57
CA ILE A 249 15.76 10.51 2.62
C ILE A 249 17.04 11.35 2.57
N ASP A 250 17.10 12.37 1.70
CA ASP A 250 18.26 13.26 1.61
C ASP A 250 18.50 14.02 2.93
N PRO A 251 19.65 13.79 3.61
CA PRO A 251 19.96 14.46 4.86
C PRO A 251 20.08 15.99 4.74
N SER A 252 20.40 16.51 3.54
CA SER A 252 20.47 17.96 3.33
C SER A 252 19.10 18.64 3.44
N THR A 253 18.03 17.89 3.13
CA THR A 253 16.63 18.35 3.20
C THR A 253 15.94 17.93 4.51
N TRP A 254 16.20 16.69 4.96
CA TRP A 254 15.45 16.04 6.05
C TRP A 254 16.22 15.96 7.38
N GLY A 255 17.47 16.42 7.40
CA GLY A 255 18.34 16.41 8.58
C GLY A 255 19.12 15.10 8.76
N SER A 256 19.98 15.05 9.78
CA SER A 256 20.84 13.88 10.05
C SER A 256 20.06 12.61 10.41
N ASP A 257 18.78 12.75 10.78
CA ASP A 257 17.88 11.65 11.11
C ASP A 257 16.96 11.25 9.94
N ALA A 258 17.27 11.66 8.71
CA ALA A 258 16.43 11.43 7.53
C ALA A 258 16.03 9.96 7.30
N ALA A 259 16.88 9.00 7.69
CA ALA A 259 16.58 7.57 7.56
C ALA A 259 15.71 7.00 8.70
N ARG A 260 15.39 7.80 9.72
CA ARG A 260 14.62 7.37 10.91
C ARG A 260 13.16 7.76 10.81
N PHE A 261 12.29 6.90 11.33
CA PHE A 261 10.85 7.15 11.45
C PHE A 261 10.58 8.17 12.56
N GLN A 262 10.40 9.44 12.17
CA GLN A 262 10.19 10.58 13.09
C GLN A 262 8.92 11.37 12.72
N PRO A 263 7.73 10.92 13.13
CA PRO A 263 6.46 11.56 12.79
C PRO A 263 6.33 13.01 13.23
N HIS A 264 6.98 13.39 14.33
CA HIS A 264 6.90 14.75 14.86
C HIS A 264 7.48 15.81 13.90
N ARG A 265 8.30 15.44 12.90
CA ARG A 265 8.84 16.37 11.89
C ARG A 265 7.73 17.06 11.08
N TRP A 266 6.57 16.42 10.97
CA TRP A 266 5.43 16.92 10.21
C TRP A 266 4.73 18.10 10.89
N ALA A 267 4.97 18.33 12.18
CA ALA A 267 4.49 19.49 12.90
C ALA A 267 5.02 20.80 12.30
N HIS A 268 6.28 20.78 11.82
CA HIS A 268 6.97 21.96 11.29
C HIS A 268 7.81 21.61 10.06
N THR A 269 7.14 21.52 8.91
CA THR A 269 7.80 21.22 7.62
C THR A 269 8.31 22.47 6.92
N THR A 270 9.56 22.43 6.46
CA THR A 270 10.14 23.48 5.63
C THR A 270 9.58 23.45 4.21
N ARG A 271 9.82 24.51 3.44
CA ARG A 271 9.43 24.55 2.02
C ARG A 271 10.14 23.47 1.21
N ASP A 272 11.42 23.23 1.48
CA ASP A 272 12.23 22.24 0.75
C ASP A 272 11.78 20.81 1.06
N GLN A 273 11.41 20.53 2.31
CA GLN A 273 10.80 19.25 2.69
C GLN A 273 9.47 19.02 1.96
N LYS A 274 8.60 20.03 1.90
CA LYS A 274 7.33 19.96 1.16
C LYS A 274 7.54 19.72 -0.34
N ASN A 275 8.54 20.37 -0.94
CA ASN A 275 8.87 20.21 -2.36
C ASN A 275 9.50 18.85 -2.66
N SER A 276 10.25 18.29 -1.72
CA SER A 276 10.88 16.98 -1.86
C SER A 276 9.91 15.84 -1.63
N PHE A 277 8.84 16.06 -0.85
CA PHE A 277 7.82 15.06 -0.55
C PHE A 277 6.79 14.88 -1.67
N MET A 278 6.90 13.76 -2.40
CA MET A 278 6.09 13.44 -3.58
C MET A 278 5.72 11.94 -3.69
N PRO A 279 5.21 11.30 -2.62
CA PRO A 279 4.89 9.86 -2.64
C PRO A 279 3.76 9.49 -3.60
N PHE A 280 2.97 10.48 -4.02
CA PHE A 280 1.85 10.37 -4.95
C PHE A 280 2.11 11.09 -6.29
N GLY A 281 3.37 11.40 -6.59
CA GLY A 281 3.76 12.22 -7.73
C GLY A 281 3.52 13.71 -7.55
N SER A 282 3.81 14.45 -8.62
CA SER A 282 3.74 15.90 -8.70
C SER A 282 2.95 16.33 -9.93
N ALA A 283 2.50 17.59 -9.94
CA ALA A 283 1.84 18.16 -11.11
C ALA A 283 2.72 18.02 -12.37
N PRO A 284 2.13 17.76 -13.55
CA PRO A 284 0.68 17.62 -13.79
C PRO A 284 0.12 16.21 -13.52
N TYR A 285 0.96 15.22 -13.25
CA TYR A 285 0.55 13.80 -13.12
C TYR A 285 0.49 13.36 -11.65
N VAL A 286 -0.63 13.66 -11.00
CA VAL A 286 -0.86 13.37 -9.58
C VAL A 286 -1.75 12.14 -9.42
N CYS A 287 -1.39 11.26 -8.48
CA CYS A 287 -2.22 10.11 -8.14
C CYS A 287 -3.62 10.56 -7.63
N PRO A 288 -4.72 9.98 -8.15
CA PRO A 288 -6.09 10.26 -7.68
C PRO A 288 -6.28 10.10 -6.17
N ALA A 289 -5.53 9.19 -5.53
CA ALA A 289 -5.64 8.92 -4.10
C ALA A 289 -4.95 9.96 -3.19
N LYS A 290 -4.18 10.92 -3.73
CA LYS A 290 -3.28 11.78 -2.93
C LYS A 290 -3.98 12.58 -1.83
N SER A 291 -5.13 13.17 -2.13
CA SER A 291 -5.70 14.25 -1.32
C SER A 291 -6.35 13.79 -0.02
N VAL A 292 -7.02 12.63 -0.06
CA VAL A 292 -7.85 12.15 1.05
C VAL A 292 -7.75 10.64 1.19
N PHE A 293 -8.04 9.91 0.12
CA PHE A 293 -8.22 8.46 0.19
C PHE A 293 -6.95 7.71 0.59
N GLY A 294 -5.82 7.96 -0.08
CA GLY A 294 -4.58 7.20 0.11
C GLY A 294 -4.09 7.23 1.56
N PRO A 295 -3.80 8.42 2.12
CA PRO A 295 -3.33 8.53 3.50
C PRO A 295 -4.33 7.97 4.53
N ARG A 296 -5.63 8.25 4.39
CA ARG A 296 -6.65 7.75 5.32
C ARG A 296 -6.86 6.25 5.22
N MET A 297 -6.76 5.67 4.02
CA MET A 297 -6.88 4.22 3.84
C MET A 297 -5.70 3.49 4.48
N ILE A 298 -4.48 4.02 4.35
CA ILE A 298 -3.30 3.49 5.05
C ILE A 298 -3.57 3.49 6.57
N ALA A 299 -4.04 4.61 7.13
CA ALA A 299 -4.34 4.67 8.56
C ALA A 299 -5.47 3.75 9.01
N LEU A 300 -6.51 3.57 8.20
CA LEU A 300 -7.63 2.69 8.51
C LEU A 300 -7.16 1.24 8.63
N ILE A 301 -6.38 0.78 7.66
CA ILE A 301 -5.85 -0.60 7.62
C ILE A 301 -4.87 -0.81 8.77
N LEU A 302 -3.98 0.17 9.02
CA LEU A 302 -3.06 0.13 10.15
C LEU A 302 -3.80 0.03 11.48
N GLY A 303 -4.81 0.86 11.70
CA GLY A 303 -5.64 0.82 12.91
C GLY A 303 -6.30 -0.53 13.09
N ALA A 304 -6.86 -1.12 12.02
CA ALA A 304 -7.47 -2.46 12.07
C ALA A 304 -6.47 -3.56 12.43
N LEU A 305 -5.26 -3.52 11.85
CA LEU A 305 -4.18 -4.45 12.19
C LEU A 305 -3.75 -4.30 13.65
N ILE A 306 -3.54 -3.08 14.12
CA ILE A 306 -3.14 -2.79 15.50
C ILE A 306 -4.20 -3.30 16.49
N ASP A 307 -5.48 -2.96 16.26
CA ASP A 307 -6.61 -3.36 17.10
C ASP A 307 -6.79 -4.89 17.16
N THR A 308 -6.58 -5.58 16.04
CA THR A 308 -6.84 -7.03 15.97
C THR A 308 -5.66 -7.88 16.43
N ILE A 309 -4.42 -7.48 16.12
CA ILE A 309 -3.23 -8.30 16.39
C ILE A 309 -2.83 -8.20 17.87
N GLY A 310 -2.91 -7.00 18.43
CA GLY A 310 -2.53 -6.74 19.82
C GLY A 310 -1.07 -7.06 20.15
N ASP A 311 -0.79 -7.26 21.43
CA ASP A 311 0.56 -7.24 21.99
C ASP A 311 1.25 -8.60 22.14
N GLY A 312 0.52 -9.70 21.87
CA GLY A 312 0.98 -11.08 22.07
C GLY A 312 2.01 -11.59 21.06
N TRP A 313 2.57 -10.72 20.22
CA TRP A 313 3.38 -11.11 19.07
C TRP A 313 4.76 -10.43 19.07
N SER A 314 5.71 -11.13 18.48
CA SER A 314 7.00 -10.61 18.02
C SER A 314 7.08 -10.76 16.50
N VAL A 315 8.13 -10.23 15.88
CA VAL A 315 8.31 -10.29 14.42
C VAL A 315 9.62 -10.96 14.05
N SER A 316 9.58 -11.82 13.04
CA SER A 316 10.75 -12.45 12.41
C SER A 316 10.79 -12.17 10.90
N LEU A 317 12.00 -12.22 10.35
CA LEU A 317 12.28 -12.20 8.92
C LEU A 317 13.18 -13.38 8.61
N ASP A 318 12.73 -14.27 7.72
CA ASP A 318 13.45 -15.50 7.36
C ASP A 318 13.89 -16.32 8.59
N GLY A 319 13.03 -16.37 9.62
CA GLY A 319 13.28 -17.08 10.87
C GLY A 319 14.22 -16.37 11.85
N GLN A 320 14.80 -15.22 11.47
CA GLN A 320 15.63 -14.41 12.36
C GLN A 320 14.81 -13.31 13.04
N ARG A 321 15.07 -13.04 14.32
CA ARG A 321 14.40 -11.96 15.05
C ARG A 321 14.79 -10.61 14.42
N LEU A 322 13.80 -9.81 14.05
CA LEU A 322 14.00 -8.58 13.27
C LEU A 322 14.52 -7.39 14.12
N TRP A 323 14.73 -7.56 15.43
CA TRP A 323 14.99 -6.45 16.37
C TRP A 323 16.18 -5.57 15.97
N ASP A 324 17.27 -6.14 15.45
CA ASP A 324 18.44 -5.37 15.03
C ASP A 324 18.26 -4.65 13.67
N ALA A 325 17.22 -4.98 12.91
CA ALA A 325 16.95 -4.41 11.60
C ALA A 325 15.92 -3.25 11.61
N LEU A 326 15.07 -3.13 12.64
CA LEU A 326 14.03 -2.10 12.66
C LEU A 326 14.55 -0.71 13.05
N GLU A 327 15.64 -0.61 13.82
CA GLU A 327 16.28 0.68 14.11
C GLU A 327 17.25 1.10 12.99
N GLY A 328 16.69 1.55 11.88
CA GLY A 328 17.44 2.21 10.81
C GLY A 328 18.00 1.29 9.72
N ALA A 329 17.74 -0.01 9.74
CA ALA A 329 18.01 -0.86 8.60
C ALA A 329 16.81 -0.85 7.62
N TYR A 330 17.10 -0.61 6.35
CA TYR A 330 16.09 -0.61 5.32
C TYR A 330 15.69 -2.06 4.99
N LEU A 331 14.53 -2.53 5.46
CA LEU A 331 13.93 -3.77 4.97
C LEU A 331 13.68 -3.62 3.46
N ASN A 332 14.22 -4.51 2.61
CA ASN A 332 13.95 -4.37 1.17
C ASN A 332 12.46 -4.63 0.89
N ARG A 333 11.92 -3.98 -0.15
CA ARG A 333 10.55 -4.16 -0.60
C ARG A 333 10.22 -5.62 -0.90
N ASP A 334 11.21 -6.36 -1.42
CA ASP A 334 11.06 -7.77 -1.77
C ASP A 334 11.09 -8.66 -0.50
N ASP A 335 11.86 -8.28 0.52
CA ASP A 335 11.94 -8.97 1.81
C ASP A 335 10.67 -8.80 2.66
N CYS A 336 9.85 -7.78 2.39
CA CYS A 336 8.54 -7.62 3.04
C CYS A 336 7.65 -8.88 2.93
N GLN A 337 7.86 -9.72 1.91
CA GLN A 337 7.13 -10.97 1.73
C GLN A 337 7.46 -12.03 2.80
N ASN A 338 8.64 -11.96 3.40
CA ASN A 338 9.16 -12.96 4.31
C ASN A 338 8.89 -12.65 5.79
N VAL A 339 8.17 -11.55 6.07
CA VAL A 339 7.88 -11.10 7.43
C VAL A 339 6.81 -11.98 8.07
N ARG A 340 7.10 -12.49 9.26
CA ARG A 340 6.20 -13.35 10.05
C ARG A 340 5.98 -12.78 11.44
N LEU A 341 4.77 -12.94 11.96
CA LEU A 341 4.47 -12.77 13.38
C LEU A 341 4.81 -14.07 14.10
N VAL A 342 5.46 -13.98 15.25
CA VAL A 342 5.80 -15.12 16.11
C VAL A 342 5.18 -14.90 17.48
N LYS A 343 4.38 -15.87 17.95
CA LYS A 343 3.68 -15.77 19.24
C LYS A 343 4.71 -15.59 20.36
N ARG A 344 4.50 -14.62 21.25
CA ARG A 344 5.34 -14.50 22.46
C ARG A 344 5.02 -15.66 23.39
N ALA A 345 6.07 -16.36 23.83
CA ALA A 345 5.98 -17.44 24.81
C ALA A 345 5.47 -16.94 26.16
#